data_AF-A0A1M6PMN9-F1
#
_entry.id   AF-A0A1M6PMN9-F1
#
_cell.length_a   1.000
_cell.length_b   1.000
_cell.length_c   1.000
_cell.angle_alpha   90.00
_cell.angle_beta   90.00
_cell.angle_gamma   90.00
#
_symmetry.space_group_name_H-M   'P 1'
#
loop_
_entity.id
_entity.type
_entity.pdbx_description
1 polymer ?
#
loop_
_entity_poly.entity_id
_entity_poly.type
_entity_poly.pdbx_seq_one_letter_code
_entity_poly.pdbx_strand_id
1 'polypeptide(L)'
;MKFLKYLYFKYYTFQIRVGNPDIAIFSAMLLLIFVLMLYLFGVFFITSVLLPYLSAKFENYVLYISLGILILLVISFYFLFIFKDRYKEIIKDRFLKESNNLIVILFTLMAFVLPILGLYMKMLQNQGKL
;
A
#
# COMPACT_ATOMS: atom_id res chain seq x y z
N MET A 1 10.25 -2.98 -10.60
CA MET A 1 10.80 -3.25 -9.25
C MET A 1 11.60 -2.10 -8.62
N LYS A 2 12.33 -1.25 -9.36
CA LYS A 2 13.17 -0.19 -8.77
C LYS A 2 12.41 0.73 -7.81
N PHE A 3 11.19 1.15 -8.19
CA PHE A 3 10.34 1.99 -7.33
C PHE A 3 9.85 1.28 -6.05
N LEU A 4 9.49 0.00 -6.12
CA LEU A 4 9.09 -0.77 -4.93
C LEU A 4 10.26 -0.98 -3.95
N LYS A 5 11.47 -1.27 -4.47
CA LYS A 5 12.70 -1.31 -3.66
C LYS A 5 13.00 0.04 -3.02
N TYR A 6 12.76 1.13 -3.76
CA TYR A 6 12.90 2.49 -3.26
C TYR A 6 11.94 2.81 -2.11
N LEU A 7 10.65 2.51 -2.27
CA LEU A 7 9.65 2.66 -1.21
C LEU A 7 10.01 1.83 0.02
N TYR A 8 10.36 0.56 -0.17
CA TYR A 8 10.80 -0.32 0.92
C TYR A 8 12.00 0.26 1.67
N PHE A 9 13.03 0.73 0.95
CA PHE A 9 14.21 1.35 1.55
C PHE A 9 13.87 2.58 2.39
N LYS A 10 13.01 3.47 1.88
CA LYS A 10 12.61 4.69 2.61
C LYS A 10 11.75 4.37 3.83
N TYR A 11 10.84 3.42 3.72
CA TYR A 11 10.06 2.94 4.87
C TYR A 11 10.94 2.24 5.91
N TYR A 12 11.91 1.44 5.48
CA TYR A 12 12.91 0.84 6.38
C TYR A 12 13.72 1.90 7.12
N THR A 13 14.22 2.91 6.41
CA THR A 13 14.96 4.02 7.02
C THR A 13 14.10 4.81 8.01
N PHE A 14 12.81 5.00 7.69
CA PHE A 14 11.85 5.61 8.60
C PHE A 14 11.64 4.77 9.86
N GLN A 15 11.48 3.44 9.72
CA GLN A 15 11.32 2.52 10.85
C GLN A 15 12.56 2.45 11.74
N ILE A 16 13.77 2.54 11.19
CA ILE A 16 14.99 2.67 12.01
C ILE A 16 14.99 3.96 12.81
N ARG A 17 14.57 5.08 12.19
CA ARG A 17 14.67 6.41 12.80
C ARG A 17 13.61 6.65 13.88
N VAL A 18 12.38 6.20 13.65
CA VAL A 18 11.20 6.55 14.48
C VAL A 18 10.59 5.32 15.15
N GLY A 19 10.78 4.14 14.58
CA GLY A 19 10.21 2.89 15.06
C GLY A 19 11.21 2.02 15.82
N ASN A 20 11.07 0.71 15.67
CA ASN A 20 11.95 -0.27 16.29
C ASN A 20 12.94 -0.84 15.25
N PRO A 21 14.26 -0.60 15.41
CA PRO A 21 15.29 -1.11 14.50
C PRO A 21 15.32 -2.62 14.36
N ASP A 22 15.01 -3.37 15.43
CA ASP A 22 15.13 -4.84 15.48
C ASP A 22 14.16 -5.53 14.52
N ILE A 23 12.99 -4.91 14.33
CA ILE A 23 11.92 -5.42 13.46
C ILE A 23 11.74 -4.56 12.20
N ALA A 24 12.58 -3.56 11.97
CA ALA A 24 12.42 -2.59 10.89
C ALA A 24 12.30 -3.24 9.50
N ILE A 25 12.97 -4.37 9.28
CA ILE A 25 12.93 -5.13 8.01
C ILE A 25 11.50 -5.60 7.71
N PHE A 26 10.85 -6.22 8.69
CA PHE A 26 9.49 -6.73 8.57
C PHE A 26 8.47 -5.60 8.65
N SER A 27 8.66 -4.63 9.55
CA SER A 27 7.76 -3.48 9.69
C SER A 27 7.71 -2.62 8.42
N ALA A 28 8.85 -2.44 7.73
CA ALA A 28 8.87 -1.73 6.45
C ALA A 28 8.10 -2.47 5.35
N MET A 29 8.19 -3.80 5.33
CA MET A 29 7.43 -4.64 4.41
C MET A 29 5.93 -4.51 4.68
N LEU A 30 5.52 -4.64 5.94
CA LEU A 30 4.13 -4.51 6.35
C LEU A 30 3.59 -3.11 6.06
N LEU A 31 4.37 -2.06 6.29
CA LEU A 31 3.97 -0.69 5.97
C LEU A 31 3.78 -0.48 4.46
N LEU A 32 4.66 -1.05 3.63
CA LEU A 32 4.49 -1.04 2.18
C LEU A 32 3.20 -1.76 1.75
N ILE A 33 2.94 -2.95 2.31
CA ILE A 33 1.72 -3.72 2.03
C ILE A 33 0.48 -2.93 2.46
N PHE A 34 0.50 -2.36 3.66
CA PHE A 34 -0.58 -1.53 4.18
C PHE A 34 -0.91 -0.36 3.24
N VAL A 35 0.11 0.37 2.78
CA VAL A 35 -0.06 1.47 1.83
C VAL A 35 -0.68 0.99 0.51
N LEU A 36 -0.25 -0.16 -0.01
CA LEU A 36 -0.83 -0.73 -1.23
C LEU A 36 -2.28 -1.19 -1.03
N MET A 37 -2.63 -1.73 0.15
CA MET A 37 -4.00 -2.09 0.49
C MET A 37 -4.90 -0.87 0.55
N LEU A 38 -4.42 0.26 1.07
CA LEU A 38 -5.16 1.51 1.04
C LEU A 38 -5.44 1.97 -0.39
N TYR A 39 -4.45 1.90 -1.30
CA TYR A 39 -4.70 2.15 -2.71
C TYR A 39 -5.77 1.23 -3.31
N LEU A 40 -5.70 -0.06 -3.00
CA LEU A 40 -6.69 -1.04 -3.45
C LEU A 40 -8.10 -0.71 -2.97
N PHE A 41 -8.26 -0.34 -1.69
CA PHE A 41 -9.54 0.11 -1.16
C PHE A 41 -10.01 1.42 -1.80
N GLY A 42 -9.10 2.37 -2.02
CA GLY A 42 -9.43 3.62 -2.70
C GLY A 42 -9.97 3.39 -4.11
N VAL A 43 -9.30 2.54 -4.89
CA VAL A 43 -9.79 2.12 -6.22
C VAL A 43 -11.15 1.44 -6.10
N PHE A 44 -11.31 0.51 -5.15
CA PHE A 44 -12.58 -0.18 -4.94
C PHE A 44 -13.74 0.78 -4.63
N PHE A 45 -13.55 1.76 -3.74
CA PHE A 45 -14.60 2.73 -3.45
C PHE A 45 -14.94 3.61 -4.65
N ILE A 46 -13.93 4.08 -5.40
CA ILE A 46 -14.17 4.89 -6.60
C ILE A 46 -14.91 4.07 -7.67
N THR A 47 -14.50 2.84 -7.93
CA THR A 47 -15.19 1.98 -8.91
C THR A 47 -16.60 1.61 -8.45
N SER A 48 -16.84 1.50 -7.14
CA SER A 48 -18.19 1.26 -6.59
C SER A 48 -19.16 2.42 -6.83
N VAL A 49 -18.64 3.64 -7.01
CA VAL A 49 -19.42 4.83 -7.34
C VAL A 49 -19.68 4.89 -8.84
N LEU A 50 -18.63 4.69 -9.64
CA LEU A 50 -18.69 4.78 -11.11
C LEU A 50 -19.46 3.61 -11.76
N LEU A 51 -19.40 2.41 -11.18
CA LEU A 51 -19.96 1.17 -11.71
C LEU A 51 -20.77 0.42 -10.64
N PRO A 52 -21.90 0.99 -10.17
CA PRO A 52 -22.65 0.46 -9.02
C PRO A 52 -23.19 -0.96 -9.27
N TYR A 53 -23.54 -1.29 -10.52
CA TYR A 53 -24.04 -2.63 -10.89
C TYR A 53 -22.98 -3.73 -10.74
N LEU A 54 -21.70 -3.41 -10.98
CA LEU A 54 -20.59 -4.34 -10.75
C LEU A 54 -20.33 -4.47 -9.25
N SER A 55 -20.35 -3.35 -8.51
CA SER A 55 -20.17 -3.35 -7.06
C SER A 55 -21.16 -4.26 -6.35
N ALA A 56 -22.45 -4.17 -6.70
CA ALA A 56 -23.50 -4.97 -6.07
C ALA A 56 -23.30 -6.49 -6.28
N LYS A 57 -22.73 -6.90 -7.42
CA LYS A 57 -22.43 -8.32 -7.70
C LYS A 57 -21.28 -8.86 -6.88
N PHE A 58 -20.30 -8.02 -6.57
CA PHE A 58 -19.07 -8.43 -5.90
C PHE A 58 -19.03 -8.14 -4.40
N GLU A 59 -20.00 -7.40 -3.85
CA GLU A 59 -20.04 -6.93 -2.46
C GLU A 59 -19.77 -8.06 -1.44
N ASN A 60 -20.43 -9.20 -1.60
CA ASN A 60 -20.27 -10.37 -0.72
C ASN A 60 -18.89 -11.03 -0.82
N TYR A 61 -18.16 -10.79 -1.90
CA TYR A 61 -16.84 -11.38 -2.16
C TYR A 61 -15.68 -10.43 -1.85
N VAL A 62 -15.92 -9.13 -1.64
CA VAL A 62 -14.87 -8.11 -1.44
C VAL A 62 -13.95 -8.46 -0.28
N LEU A 63 -14.52 -8.93 0.83
CA LEU A 63 -13.73 -9.30 2.01
C LEU A 63 -12.80 -10.49 1.71
N TYR A 64 -13.31 -11.53 1.05
CA TYR A 64 -12.50 -12.70 0.70
C TYR A 64 -11.43 -12.37 -0.34
N ILE A 65 -11.76 -11.56 -1.34
CA ILE A 65 -10.81 -11.10 -2.37
C ILE A 65 -9.72 -10.25 -1.74
N SER A 66 -10.07 -9.29 -0.88
CA SER A 66 -9.10 -8.42 -0.22
C SER A 66 -8.19 -9.20 0.74
N LEU A 67 -8.71 -10.16 1.50
CA LEU A 67 -7.89 -11.06 2.32
C LEU A 67 -6.96 -11.93 1.47
N GLY A 68 -7.46 -12.48 0.36
CA GLY A 68 -6.64 -13.26 -0.58
C GLY A 68 -5.49 -12.44 -1.16
N ILE A 69 -5.76 -11.19 -1.57
CA ILE A 69 -4.74 -10.27 -2.07
C ILE A 69 -3.75 -9.90 -0.97
N LEU A 70 -4.21 -9.65 0.26
CA LEU A 70 -3.34 -9.36 1.39
C LEU A 70 -2.36 -10.51 1.63
N ILE A 71 -2.85 -11.75 1.70
CA ILE A 71 -2.01 -12.93 1.90
C ILE A 71 -1.01 -13.07 0.75
N LEU A 72 -1.46 -12.91 -0.49
CA LEU A 72 -0.59 -12.99 -1.66
C LEU A 72 0.50 -11.91 -1.66
N LEU A 73 0.17 -10.69 -1.26
CA LEU A 73 1.14 -9.60 -1.11
C LEU A 73 2.15 -9.90 -0.02
N VAL A 74 1.71 -10.38 1.15
CA VAL A 74 2.61 -10.77 2.25
C VAL A 74 3.61 -11.83 1.80
N ILE A 75 3.12 -12.90 1.17
CA ILE A 75 3.99 -13.99 0.67
C ILE A 75 4.94 -13.46 -0.39
N SER A 76 4.42 -12.74 -1.39
CA SER A 76 5.23 -12.23 -2.49
C SER A 76 6.31 -11.27 -2.00
N PHE A 77 5.97 -10.35 -1.10
CA PHE A 77 6.92 -9.33 -0.62
C PHE A 77 7.95 -9.92 0.33
N TYR A 78 7.58 -10.94 1.10
CA TYR A 78 8.54 -11.72 1.86
C TYR A 78 9.61 -12.31 0.94
N PHE A 79 9.22 -12.97 -0.16
CA PHE A 79 10.17 -13.54 -1.12
C PHE A 79 11.00 -12.48 -1.88
N LEU A 80 10.42 -11.31 -2.13
CA LEU A 80 11.11 -10.25 -2.87
C LEU A 80 12.11 -9.46 -2.02
N PHE A 81 11.78 -9.18 -0.76
CA PHE A 81 12.55 -8.27 0.10
C PHE A 81 13.31 -8.98 1.21
N ILE A 82 12.77 -10.05 1.79
CA ILE A 82 13.30 -10.64 3.02
C ILE A 82 14.05 -11.94 2.75
N PHE A 83 13.46 -12.82 1.94
CA PHE A 83 14.03 -14.14 1.65
C PHE A 83 15.45 -14.04 1.08
N LYS A 84 16.34 -14.92 1.57
CA LYS A 84 17.78 -14.91 1.25
C LYS A 84 18.46 -13.56 1.51
N ASP A 85 18.06 -12.85 2.56
CA ASP A 85 18.67 -11.58 2.98
C ASP A 85 18.69 -10.48 1.90
N ARG A 86 17.77 -10.51 0.93
CA ARG A 86 17.72 -9.54 -0.18
C ARG A 86 17.63 -8.08 0.29
N TYR A 87 17.10 -7.83 1.48
CA TYR A 87 17.05 -6.50 2.09
C TYR A 87 18.45 -5.90 2.26
N LYS A 88 19.48 -6.72 2.51
CA LYS A 88 20.88 -6.25 2.65
C LYS A 88 21.39 -5.63 1.34
N GLU A 89 21.02 -6.21 0.20
CA GLU A 89 21.38 -5.66 -1.11
C GLU A 89 20.69 -4.30 -1.35
N ILE A 90 19.42 -4.19 -0.94
CA ILE A 90 18.62 -2.98 -1.12
C ILE A 90 19.16 -1.83 -0.25
N ILE A 91 19.57 -2.10 0.98
CA ILE A 91 20.12 -1.09 1.89
C ILE A 91 21.49 -0.60 1.44
N LYS A 92 22.28 -1.47 0.79
CA LYS A 92 23.62 -1.14 0.27
C LYS A 92 23.56 -0.35 -1.05
N ASP A 93 22.42 -0.30 -1.72
CA ASP A 93 22.24 0.44 -2.97
C ASP A 93 22.32 1.96 -2.75
N ARG A 94 23.41 2.58 -3.21
CA ARG A 94 23.66 4.02 -3.03
C ARG A 94 22.65 4.90 -3.77
N PHE A 95 22.11 4.45 -4.90
CA PHE A 95 21.14 5.25 -5.67
C PHE A 95 19.84 5.50 -4.91
N LEU A 96 19.48 4.59 -3.99
CA LEU A 96 18.28 4.73 -3.16
C LEU A 96 18.50 5.72 -1.99
N LYS A 97 19.75 5.98 -1.61
CA LYS A 97 20.09 6.96 -0.55
C LYS A 97 19.94 8.40 -1.02
N GLU A 98 20.41 8.72 -2.23
CA GLU A 98 20.47 10.09 -2.75
C GLU A 98 19.13 10.60 -3.32
N SER A 99 18.17 9.71 -3.53
CA SER A 99 16.88 10.07 -4.13
C SER A 99 15.95 10.80 -3.15
N ASN A 100 15.22 11.78 -3.68
CA ASN A 100 14.36 12.70 -2.94
C ASN A 100 13.14 12.01 -2.31
N ASN A 101 12.92 12.24 -1.02
CA ASN A 101 11.84 11.65 -0.23
C ASN A 101 10.44 12.13 -0.64
N LEU A 102 10.32 13.26 -1.36
CA LEU A 102 9.02 13.86 -1.70
C LEU A 102 8.07 12.88 -2.38
N ILE A 103 8.55 12.09 -3.35
CA ILE A 103 7.71 11.14 -4.08
C ILE A 103 7.16 10.06 -3.14
N VAL A 104 7.96 9.58 -2.19
CA VAL A 104 7.52 8.56 -1.22
C VAL A 104 6.45 9.15 -0.31
N ILE A 105 6.68 10.36 0.20
CA ILE A 105 5.71 11.03 1.08
C ILE A 105 4.40 11.27 0.34
N LEU A 106 4.43 11.82 -0.88
CA LEU A 106 3.24 12.04 -1.70
C LEU A 106 2.54 10.72 -2.01
N PHE A 107 3.28 9.66 -2.33
CA PHE A 107 2.73 8.34 -2.56
C PHE A 107 2.05 7.77 -1.32
N THR A 108 2.65 7.91 -0.13
CA THR A 108 2.02 7.47 1.12
C THR A 108 0.78 8.30 1.44
N LEU A 109 0.84 9.62 1.33
CA LEU A 109 -0.28 10.52 1.62
C LEU A 109 -1.47 10.26 0.69
N MET A 110 -1.21 10.08 -0.60
CA MET A 110 -2.26 9.81 -1.58
C MET A 110 -3.00 8.49 -1.29
N ALA A 111 -2.31 7.52 -0.68
CA ALA A 111 -2.94 6.27 -0.25
C ALA A 111 -4.03 6.50 0.81
N PHE A 112 -3.92 7.53 1.66
CA PHE A 112 -4.97 7.89 2.61
C PHE A 112 -6.06 8.75 1.97
N VAL A 113 -5.69 9.67 1.07
CA VAL A 113 -6.64 10.58 0.42
C VAL A 113 -7.64 9.82 -0.46
N LEU A 114 -7.18 8.84 -1.25
CA LEU A 114 -8.02 8.12 -2.21
C LEU A 114 -9.21 7.38 -1.56
N PRO A 115 -9.02 6.54 -0.53
CA PRO A 115 -10.13 5.91 0.19
C PRO A 115 -11.11 6.90 0.80
N ILE A 116 -10.60 8.00 1.38
CA ILE A 116 -11.45 9.02 2.00
C ILE A 116 -12.34 9.68 0.94
N LEU A 117 -11.78 10.07 -0.20
CA LEU A 117 -12.55 10.62 -1.31
C LEU A 117 -13.54 9.62 -1.87
N GLY A 118 -13.13 8.36 -2.07
CA GLY A 118 -14.00 7.30 -2.55
C GLY A 118 -15.19 7.05 -1.62
N LEU A 119 -14.94 6.98 -0.31
CA LEU A 119 -15.98 6.85 0.71
C LEU A 119 -16.92 8.06 0.72
N TYR A 120 -16.37 9.27 0.66
CA TYR A 120 -17.16 10.50 0.63
C TYR A 120 -18.09 10.53 -0.59
N MET A 121 -17.58 10.21 -1.78
CA MET A 121 -18.41 10.10 -2.99
C MET A 121 -19.49 9.03 -2.84
N LYS A 122 -19.16 7.88 -2.24
CA LYS A 122 -20.15 6.81 -2.01
C LYS A 122 -21.25 7.24 -1.04
N MET A 123 -20.92 8.00 0.00
CA MET A 123 -21.91 8.58 0.91
C MET A 123 -22.82 9.57 0.19
N LEU A 124 -22.29 10.42 -0.69
CA LEU A 124 -23.10 11.34 -1.50
C LEU A 124 -24.05 10.59 -2.44
N GLN A 125 -23.57 9.54 -3.10
CA GLN A 125 -24.39 8.67 -3.95
C GLN A 125 -25.51 7.99 -3.15
N ASN A 126 -25.20 7.46 -1.97
CA ASN A 126 -26.20 6.83 -1.10
C ASN A 126 -27.25 7.83 -0.57
N GLN A 127 -26.91 9.12 -0.51
CA GLN A 127 -27.85 10.21 -0.17
C GLN A 127 -28.65 10.73 -1.37
N GLY A 128 -28.40 10.20 -2.59
CA GLY A 128 -29.02 10.70 -3.82
C GLY A 128 -28.54 12.10 -4.24
N LYS A 129 -27.40 12.56 -3.70
CA LYS A 129 -26.77 13.84 -4.06
C LYS A 129 -25.81 13.71 -5.26
N LEU A 130 -25.62 12.49 -5.75
CA LEU A 130 -24.71 12.10 -6.83
C LEU A 130 -25.30 10.89 -7.56
#